data_AF-A0A0F7TFG7-F1
#
_entry.id   AF-A0A0F7TFG7-F1
#
_cell.length_a   1.000
_cell.length_b   1.000
_cell.length_c   1.000
_cell.angle_alpha   90.00
_cell.angle_beta   90.00
_cell.angle_gamma   90.00
#
_symmetry.space_group_name_H-M   'P 1'
#
loop_
_entity.id
_entity.type
_entity.pdbx_description
1 polymer ?
#
loop_
_entity_poly.entity_id
_entity_poly.type
_entity_poly.pdbx_seq_one_letter_code
_entity_poly.pdbx_strand_id
1 'polypeptide(L)'
;MDQPQPYSFAAGSRPSHSDKSSNPAAPLDRPSFTFIDHDDDLTSKRIKDVNARKAIRSHVMRDVRRRERLAGLKRTSKRDDRTQQAAAKSQGKTSDKPKEQRLVLGSASPSSAASSLIDTENDSSYVSSKPRRGRPLRWSAGYPMSPQWNPNPRLLPNSWFFDPFCSLPGTSELPSMVAHLVYYWKSVFVPMTFPSELNGQESREVELMVRSSFSDPGSFFGLMTMCAAHRAILSVDRLDASRSSRSNSIVDDPDFCIMKAKSIREMNAKMRDPKRALSDEAFDTIVNLLTGSLIAGLFDEARIHLTGLKRMVDLRGGITDESIRSASMLSAIITTDVKAASGLLVKPVFPLTWDAQPVPQDIQQRIQPPDSSPAHQLGSGFFSNMLLSSQLIRILHVVRDIIYYSITVQTNPATLQPADNHFFRVLNCEAEHQLLSYIYPEDQETTSTSQLTIDIHPLEAVTRVAAIGFLNNFLIVSPPSSGLGRALTSHIVSAVENCKLSLLLTMPKENFGLFAWALFMGAQGSAGRADRPWFVERLARVAMICKWQTWDQVSRVMSDYFYVPALHGLEWRFIWDEAMAGYVVSADES
;
A
#
# COMPACT_ATOMS: atom_id res chain seq x y z
N MET A 1 -56.51 2.26 -18.76
CA MET A 1 -56.39 2.69 -20.16
C MET A 1 -54.93 2.95 -20.48
N ASP A 2 -54.30 2.37 -21.50
CA ASP A 2 -54.58 1.10 -22.21
C ASP A 2 -53.29 0.58 -22.87
N GLN A 3 -53.33 -0.63 -23.43
CA GLN A 3 -52.26 -1.18 -24.27
C GLN A 3 -52.15 -0.43 -25.61
N PRO A 4 -51.10 -0.69 -26.40
CA PRO A 4 -51.32 -1.63 -27.51
C PRO A 4 -50.34 -2.82 -27.56
N GLN A 5 -50.88 -3.99 -27.95
CA GLN A 5 -50.15 -5.09 -28.60
C GLN A 5 -50.39 -5.02 -30.14
N PRO A 6 -50.20 -6.09 -30.93
CA PRO A 6 -48.92 -6.66 -31.40
C PRO A 6 -48.89 -6.80 -32.95
N TYR A 7 -47.79 -7.30 -33.54
CA TYR A 7 -47.84 -8.05 -34.82
C TYR A 7 -46.73 -9.13 -34.90
N SER A 8 -46.91 -10.14 -35.76
CA SER A 8 -46.10 -11.38 -35.78
C SER A 8 -46.15 -12.15 -37.12
N PHE A 9 -45.25 -13.14 -37.29
CA PHE A 9 -45.07 -14.06 -38.45
C PHE A 9 -44.58 -13.39 -39.76
N ALA A 10 -43.97 -14.08 -40.74
CA ALA A 10 -43.56 -15.49 -40.90
C ALA A 10 -42.16 -15.55 -41.59
N ALA A 11 -41.22 -16.45 -41.26
CA ALA A 11 -41.10 -17.88 -41.61
C ALA A 11 -40.73 -18.23 -43.07
N GLY A 12 -39.52 -18.79 -43.26
CA GLY A 12 -39.28 -19.92 -44.19
C GLY A 12 -38.47 -19.72 -45.49
N SER A 13 -37.22 -20.23 -45.54
CA SER A 13 -36.65 -20.86 -46.75
C SER A 13 -35.45 -21.78 -46.45
N ARG A 14 -35.39 -22.95 -47.10
CA ARG A 14 -34.23 -23.85 -47.33
C ARG A 14 -34.23 -24.16 -48.84
N PRO A 15 -33.08 -24.27 -49.53
CA PRO A 15 -32.28 -25.52 -49.56
C PRO A 15 -30.76 -25.20 -49.57
N SER A 16 -29.78 -26.09 -49.84
CA SER A 16 -29.73 -27.54 -50.20
C SER A 16 -28.39 -28.12 -49.67
N HIS A 17 -28.27 -29.46 -49.62
CA HIS A 17 -26.98 -30.13 -49.36
C HIS A 17 -26.04 -30.13 -50.58
N SER A 18 -24.74 -30.08 -50.33
CA SER A 18 -23.74 -30.80 -51.12
C SER A 18 -22.57 -31.20 -50.22
N ASP A 19 -22.27 -32.51 -50.14
CA ASP A 19 -21.24 -33.02 -49.26
C ASP A 19 -19.86 -32.98 -49.91
N LYS A 20 -18.84 -32.57 -49.13
CA LYS A 20 -17.44 -32.90 -49.39
C LYS A 20 -16.80 -33.35 -48.08
N SER A 21 -16.29 -34.58 -48.07
CA SER A 21 -15.62 -35.16 -46.91
C SER A 21 -14.29 -34.46 -46.65
N SER A 22 -14.10 -34.00 -45.42
CA SER A 22 -12.81 -33.62 -44.87
C SER A 22 -12.58 -34.41 -43.58
N ASN A 23 -11.35 -34.88 -43.37
CA ASN A 23 -11.02 -35.64 -42.17
C ASN A 23 -11.17 -34.73 -40.94
N PRO A 24 -11.83 -35.19 -39.85
CA PRO A 24 -11.86 -34.42 -38.61
C PRO A 24 -10.44 -34.29 -38.06
N ALA A 25 -9.96 -33.05 -37.94
CA ALA A 25 -8.73 -32.75 -37.24
C ALA A 25 -8.82 -33.19 -35.76
N ALA A 26 -7.66 -33.43 -35.13
CA ALA A 26 -7.62 -33.79 -33.71
C ALA A 26 -8.37 -32.72 -32.87
N PRO A 27 -9.25 -33.13 -31.93
CA PRO A 27 -10.06 -32.17 -31.19
C PRO A 27 -9.18 -31.28 -30.31
N LEU A 28 -9.35 -29.97 -30.45
CA LEU A 28 -8.77 -28.97 -29.55
C LEU A 28 -9.24 -29.26 -28.12
N ASP A 29 -8.30 -29.35 -27.17
CA ASP A 29 -8.54 -29.75 -25.77
C ASP A 29 -9.25 -28.63 -24.97
N ARG A 30 -10.49 -28.30 -25.35
CA ARG A 30 -11.37 -27.42 -24.60
C ARG A 30 -11.92 -28.17 -23.39
N PRO A 31 -11.82 -27.63 -22.16
CA PRO A 31 -12.42 -28.24 -20.99
C PRO A 31 -13.96 -28.30 -21.14
N SER A 32 -14.49 -29.52 -21.26
CA SER A 32 -15.94 -29.75 -21.25
C SER A 32 -16.43 -29.70 -19.80
N PHE A 33 -17.04 -28.56 -19.45
CA PHE A 33 -17.81 -28.44 -18.22
C PHE A 33 -19.13 -29.20 -18.38
N THR A 34 -19.51 -29.97 -17.37
CA THR A 34 -20.81 -30.62 -17.27
C THR A 34 -21.42 -30.20 -15.95
N PHE A 35 -22.36 -29.25 -15.99
CA PHE A 35 -23.18 -28.93 -14.84
C PHE A 35 -24.11 -30.12 -14.56
N ILE A 36 -24.17 -30.52 -13.30
CA ILE A 36 -25.07 -31.56 -12.81
C ILE A 36 -25.94 -30.86 -11.78
N ASP A 37 -27.22 -30.69 -12.10
CA ASP A 37 -28.19 -30.21 -11.13
C ASP A 37 -28.27 -31.19 -9.96
N HIS A 38 -28.31 -30.64 -8.76
CA HIS A 38 -28.50 -31.38 -7.53
C HIS A 38 -29.90 -31.09 -7.02
N ASP A 39 -30.77 -32.10 -7.00
CA ASP A 39 -32.09 -31.99 -6.33
C ASP A 39 -31.92 -31.40 -4.91
N ASP A 40 -32.75 -30.42 -4.54
CA ASP A 40 -32.63 -29.56 -3.34
C ASP A 40 -32.77 -30.27 -1.96
N ASP A 41 -32.52 -31.58 -1.87
CA ASP A 41 -32.50 -32.34 -0.62
C ASP A 41 -31.09 -32.43 -0.02
N LEU A 42 -30.61 -31.29 0.48
CA LEU A 42 -29.34 -31.13 1.20
C LEU A 42 -29.22 -32.02 2.46
N THR A 43 -30.30 -32.66 2.92
CA THR A 43 -30.26 -33.55 4.09
C THR A 43 -29.60 -34.90 3.78
N SER A 44 -29.59 -35.34 2.52
CA SER A 44 -29.12 -36.67 2.13
C SER A 44 -27.75 -36.63 1.43
N LYS A 45 -26.69 -37.12 2.11
CA LYS A 45 -25.31 -37.23 1.59
C LYS A 45 -25.12 -38.27 0.46
N ARG A 46 -26.18 -38.58 -0.30
CA ARG A 46 -26.20 -39.68 -1.28
C ARG A 46 -27.06 -39.30 -2.49
N ILE A 47 -26.40 -38.81 -3.54
CA ILE A 47 -27.00 -38.56 -4.87
C ILE A 47 -27.90 -39.73 -5.25
N LYS A 48 -29.18 -39.45 -5.53
CA LYS A 48 -30.22 -40.46 -5.78
C LYS A 48 -30.19 -40.93 -7.24
N ASP A 49 -29.95 -40.05 -8.20
CA ASP A 49 -29.78 -40.44 -9.61
C ASP A 49 -28.56 -41.35 -9.83
N VAL A 50 -28.75 -42.39 -10.65
CA VAL A 50 -27.72 -43.33 -11.07
C VAL A 50 -26.86 -42.74 -12.19
N ASN A 51 -27.42 -41.90 -13.07
CA ASN A 51 -26.70 -41.34 -14.22
C ASN A 51 -25.69 -40.27 -13.81
N ALA A 52 -26.06 -39.31 -12.95
CA ALA A 52 -25.17 -38.35 -12.31
C ALA A 52 -24.02 -39.06 -11.57
N ARG A 53 -24.32 -40.09 -10.77
CA ARG A 53 -23.28 -40.91 -10.10
C ARG A 53 -22.35 -41.62 -11.09
N LYS A 54 -22.86 -42.07 -12.25
CA LYS A 54 -22.07 -42.69 -13.32
C LYS A 54 -21.21 -41.65 -14.06
N ALA A 55 -21.74 -40.45 -14.30
CA ALA A 55 -21.03 -39.32 -14.90
C ALA A 55 -19.88 -38.83 -14.00
N ILE A 56 -20.16 -38.56 -12.72
CA ILE A 56 -19.16 -38.15 -11.72
C ILE A 56 -18.04 -39.18 -11.61
N ARG A 57 -18.39 -40.48 -11.46
CA ARG A 57 -17.38 -41.56 -11.42
C ARG A 57 -16.56 -41.64 -12.71
N SER A 58 -17.19 -41.46 -13.87
CA SER A 58 -16.49 -41.45 -15.17
C SER A 58 -15.52 -40.26 -15.27
N HIS A 59 -15.93 -39.06 -14.84
CA HIS A 59 -15.12 -37.86 -14.85
C HIS A 59 -13.93 -37.96 -13.87
N VAL A 60 -14.18 -38.33 -12.61
CA VAL A 60 -13.13 -38.52 -11.59
C VAL A 60 -12.12 -39.58 -12.03
N MET A 61 -12.59 -40.74 -12.53
CA MET A 61 -11.68 -41.77 -13.04
C MET A 61 -10.93 -41.34 -14.32
N ARG A 62 -11.47 -40.42 -15.13
CA ARG A 62 -10.77 -39.85 -16.28
C ARG A 62 -9.61 -38.95 -15.83
N ASP A 63 -9.80 -38.11 -14.82
CA ASP A 63 -8.73 -37.25 -14.31
C ASP A 63 -7.70 -38.02 -13.47
N VAL A 64 -8.11 -39.02 -12.68
CA VAL A 64 -7.16 -39.96 -12.05
C VAL A 64 -6.28 -40.64 -13.12
N ARG A 65 -6.87 -41.12 -14.22
CA ARG A 65 -6.13 -41.66 -15.38
C ARG A 65 -5.33 -40.61 -16.16
N ARG A 66 -5.56 -39.31 -15.97
CA ARG A 66 -4.73 -38.23 -16.51
C ARG A 66 -3.50 -38.02 -15.62
N ARG A 67 -3.70 -37.95 -14.30
CA ARG A 67 -2.61 -37.85 -13.30
C ARG A 67 -1.70 -39.09 -13.30
N GLU A 68 -2.26 -40.31 -13.33
CA GLU A 68 -1.47 -41.55 -13.41
C GLU A 68 -0.59 -41.61 -14.68
N ARG A 69 -1.07 -41.09 -15.82
CA ARG A 69 -0.27 -40.98 -17.06
C ARG A 69 0.82 -39.91 -16.96
N LEU A 70 0.52 -38.74 -16.40
CA LEU A 70 1.49 -37.66 -16.20
C LEU A 70 2.59 -38.06 -15.18
N ALA A 71 2.26 -38.89 -14.20
CA ALA A 71 3.22 -39.49 -13.26
C ALA A 71 3.96 -40.73 -13.82
N GLY A 72 3.66 -41.17 -15.04
CA GLY A 72 4.35 -42.30 -15.69
C GLY A 72 3.94 -43.71 -15.25
N LEU A 73 2.94 -43.87 -14.36
CA LEU A 73 2.54 -45.17 -13.82
C LEU A 73 1.72 -45.98 -14.85
N LYS A 74 2.37 -46.94 -15.53
CA LYS A 74 1.67 -47.97 -16.31
C LYS A 74 1.16 -49.10 -15.40
N ARG A 75 -0.17 -49.26 -15.30
CA ARG A 75 -0.76 -50.55 -14.88
C ARG A 75 -0.79 -51.52 -16.07
N THR A 76 -0.24 -52.71 -15.90
CA THR A 76 -0.38 -53.81 -16.87
C THR A 76 -1.81 -54.37 -16.83
N SER A 77 -2.40 -54.60 -18.01
CA SER A 77 -3.75 -55.16 -18.12
C SER A 77 -3.68 -56.68 -17.97
N LYS A 78 -4.30 -57.21 -16.90
CA LYS A 78 -4.27 -58.65 -16.59
C LYS A 78 -5.26 -59.44 -17.45
N ARG A 79 -5.05 -59.47 -18.77
CA ARG A 79 -5.94 -60.13 -19.75
C ARG A 79 -5.25 -61.06 -20.76
N ASP A 80 -3.93 -60.95 -20.95
CA ASP A 80 -3.22 -61.74 -21.97
C ASP A 80 -2.66 -63.09 -21.45
N ASP A 81 -2.73 -63.35 -20.14
CA ASP A 81 -2.30 -64.58 -19.43
C ASP A 81 -3.10 -65.86 -19.80
N ARG A 82 -3.79 -65.91 -20.96
CA ARG A 82 -4.67 -67.04 -21.31
C ARG A 82 -4.57 -67.59 -22.73
N THR A 83 -3.54 -67.19 -23.49
CA THR A 83 -3.38 -67.63 -24.89
C THR A 83 -2.01 -68.23 -25.23
N GLN A 84 -1.15 -68.49 -24.24
CA GLN A 84 0.19 -69.10 -24.43
C GLN A 84 0.47 -70.28 -23.48
N GLN A 85 -0.42 -71.26 -23.44
CA GLN A 85 -0.16 -72.62 -22.92
C GLN A 85 -0.55 -73.71 -23.93
N ALA A 86 -0.10 -73.56 -25.19
CA ALA A 86 -0.42 -74.51 -26.27
C ALA A 86 0.64 -74.61 -27.39
N ALA A 87 1.94 -74.48 -27.08
CA ALA A 87 3.03 -74.89 -27.99
C ALA A 87 4.38 -74.96 -27.25
N ALA A 88 4.76 -76.14 -26.76
CA ALA A 88 6.14 -76.42 -26.32
C ALA A 88 6.85 -77.29 -27.37
N LYS A 89 8.19 -77.19 -27.41
CA LYS A 89 9.14 -78.00 -28.22
C LYS A 89 9.35 -77.59 -29.68
N SER A 90 10.41 -76.83 -29.92
CA SER A 90 11.44 -77.17 -30.92
C SER A 90 12.80 -76.58 -30.48
N GLN A 91 13.91 -77.07 -31.02
CA GLN A 91 15.29 -76.70 -30.66
C GLN A 91 15.98 -76.00 -31.85
N GLY A 92 16.96 -75.11 -31.65
CA GLY A 92 17.76 -74.62 -32.79
C GLY A 92 18.72 -73.43 -32.60
N LYS A 93 19.88 -73.67 -31.99
CA LYS A 93 21.23 -73.14 -32.33
C LYS A 93 21.51 -71.68 -32.83
N THR A 94 22.51 -71.09 -32.15
CA THR A 94 23.70 -70.32 -32.65
C THR A 94 23.64 -68.88 -33.19
N SER A 95 24.46 -68.04 -32.53
CA SER A 95 25.28 -66.90 -33.03
C SER A 95 24.58 -65.65 -33.63
N ASP A 96 25.16 -64.43 -33.59
CA ASP A 96 26.56 -64.03 -33.30
C ASP A 96 26.71 -62.74 -32.45
N LYS A 97 27.95 -62.38 -32.08
CA LYS A 97 28.35 -61.06 -31.52
C LYS A 97 29.53 -60.49 -32.32
N PRO A 98 29.71 -59.16 -32.34
CA PRO A 98 30.82 -58.56 -31.57
C PRO A 98 30.42 -57.23 -30.86
N LYS A 99 30.94 -56.94 -29.64
CA LYS A 99 31.99 -55.94 -29.28
C LYS A 99 31.56 -54.46 -29.42
N GLU A 100 32.06 -53.47 -28.66
CA GLU A 100 33.08 -53.34 -27.60
C GLU A 100 32.49 -52.38 -26.50
N GLN A 101 32.72 -52.50 -25.19
CA GLN A 101 33.87 -52.02 -24.37
C GLN A 101 34.20 -50.50 -24.46
N ARG A 102 34.70 -49.81 -23.41
CA ARG A 102 34.85 -50.06 -21.95
C ARG A 102 35.44 -48.79 -21.26
N LEU A 103 35.32 -48.71 -19.93
CA LEU A 103 36.10 -47.96 -18.93
C LEU A 103 35.46 -46.66 -18.37
N VAL A 104 35.56 -46.22 -17.08
CA VAL A 104 35.86 -46.80 -15.72
C VAL A 104 36.83 -45.91 -14.91
N LEU A 105 36.35 -45.40 -13.76
CA LEU A 105 37.01 -44.97 -12.49
C LEU A 105 38.28 -44.06 -12.52
N GLY A 106 38.60 -43.28 -11.47
CA GLY A 106 37.90 -43.02 -10.19
C GLY A 106 38.86 -42.75 -9.00
N SER A 107 38.30 -42.63 -7.78
CA SER A 107 39.00 -42.50 -6.46
C SER A 107 39.65 -41.12 -6.17
N ALA A 108 39.90 -40.67 -4.92
CA ALA A 108 39.66 -41.23 -3.57
C ALA A 108 39.49 -40.12 -2.48
N SER A 109 39.05 -40.50 -1.26
CA SER A 109 39.09 -39.69 -0.01
C SER A 109 40.30 -40.11 0.88
N PRO A 110 40.58 -39.49 2.06
CA PRO A 110 40.05 -40.05 3.32
C PRO A 110 39.93 -39.14 4.61
N SER A 111 39.02 -39.51 5.53
CA SER A 111 39.11 -39.47 7.04
C SER A 111 39.29 -38.11 7.78
N SER A 112 38.96 -37.86 9.08
CA SER A 112 38.44 -38.61 10.28
C SER A 112 37.92 -37.58 11.33
N ALA A 113 37.30 -37.85 12.50
CA ALA A 113 36.46 -38.92 13.08
C ALA A 113 36.05 -38.55 14.56
N ALA A 114 35.33 -39.44 15.27
CA ALA A 114 35.04 -39.48 16.74
C ALA A 114 33.93 -38.54 17.35
N SER A 115 33.31 -38.89 18.50
CA SER A 115 32.21 -39.89 18.74
C SER A 115 31.72 -39.90 20.24
N SER A 116 30.65 -40.65 20.56
CA SER A 116 29.95 -40.89 21.88
C SER A 116 29.04 -39.73 22.41
N LEU A 117 27.83 -39.88 23.03
CA LEU A 117 27.05 -40.96 23.72
C LEU A 117 27.44 -41.16 25.21
N ILE A 118 26.60 -41.37 26.25
CA ILE A 118 25.14 -41.60 26.52
C ILE A 118 24.86 -41.27 28.04
N ASP A 119 23.71 -41.40 28.76
CA ASP A 119 22.33 -41.93 28.58
C ASP A 119 21.29 -41.38 29.64
N THR A 120 20.03 -41.85 29.59
CA THR A 120 18.98 -42.00 30.67
C THR A 120 18.31 -40.82 31.43
N GLU A 121 16.97 -40.72 31.25
CA GLU A 121 15.83 -40.71 32.22
C GLU A 121 15.73 -39.91 33.56
N ASN A 122 14.47 -39.48 33.86
CA ASN A 122 13.69 -39.67 35.11
C ASN A 122 13.20 -38.46 35.99
N ASP A 123 11.93 -38.05 35.74
CA ASP A 123 10.76 -37.97 36.67
C ASP A 123 10.62 -36.94 37.86
N SER A 124 9.34 -36.70 38.23
CA SER A 124 8.74 -35.91 39.34
C SER A 124 8.85 -34.36 39.28
N SER A 125 7.84 -33.51 39.53
CA SER A 125 6.50 -33.50 40.17
C SER A 125 6.40 -32.93 41.60
N TYR A 126 5.18 -32.60 42.07
CA TYR A 126 4.78 -31.68 43.19
C TYR A 126 4.79 -30.16 42.85
N VAL A 127 3.75 -29.31 42.96
CA VAL A 127 2.37 -29.28 43.55
C VAL A 127 2.24 -28.60 44.93
N SER A 128 1.17 -27.79 45.09
CA SER A 128 0.67 -27.06 46.29
C SER A 128 1.41 -25.76 46.70
N SER A 129 0.75 -24.73 47.28
CA SER A 129 -0.70 -24.49 47.46
C SER A 129 -1.03 -23.00 47.73
N LYS A 130 -2.29 -22.60 47.50
CA LYS A 130 -2.85 -21.25 47.80
C LYS A 130 -3.11 -21.04 49.31
N PRO A 131 -3.37 -19.80 49.74
CA PRO A 131 -4.68 -19.55 50.36
C PRO A 131 -5.47 -18.37 49.73
N ARG A 132 -6.77 -18.27 50.05
CA ARG A 132 -7.70 -17.23 49.58
C ARG A 132 -8.23 -16.37 50.74
N ARG A 133 -8.19 -15.05 50.57
CA ARG A 133 -9.15 -14.03 51.10
C ARG A 133 -9.18 -12.89 50.06
N GLY A 134 -10.22 -12.07 49.89
CA GLY A 134 -11.58 -12.06 50.45
C GLY A 134 -12.29 -10.76 50.05
N ARG A 135 -13.27 -10.85 49.13
CA ARG A 135 -14.14 -9.79 48.52
C ARG A 135 -14.29 -8.43 49.26
N PRO A 136 -14.45 -7.33 48.50
CA PRO A 136 -15.82 -6.86 48.20
C PRO A 136 -16.11 -6.61 46.70
N LEU A 137 -17.25 -5.96 46.41
CA LEU A 137 -17.84 -5.81 45.07
C LEU A 137 -17.55 -4.45 44.41
N ARG A 138 -17.28 -4.50 43.09
CA ARG A 138 -17.80 -3.62 42.03
C ARG A 138 -18.29 -2.22 42.43
N TRP A 139 -17.53 -1.20 42.03
CA TRP A 139 -18.08 -0.03 41.34
C TRP A 139 -17.26 0.24 40.07
N SER A 140 -17.91 0.82 39.06
CA SER A 140 -17.31 1.11 37.75
C SER A 140 -17.09 2.61 37.59
N ALA A 141 -15.91 3.01 37.13
CA ALA A 141 -15.63 4.35 36.61
C ALA A 141 -15.15 4.19 35.16
N GLY A 142 -15.71 4.96 34.23
CA GLY A 142 -15.43 4.82 32.80
C GLY A 142 -14.20 5.61 32.38
N TYR A 143 -13.27 4.94 31.71
CA TYR A 143 -12.23 5.60 30.92
C TYR A 143 -12.72 5.72 29.47
N PRO A 144 -12.78 6.93 28.87
CA PRO A 144 -12.72 7.04 27.43
C PRO A 144 -11.32 6.58 26.99
N MET A 145 -11.24 5.57 26.14
CA MET A 145 -9.94 5.04 25.71
C MET A 145 -9.23 6.03 24.77
N SER A 146 -7.91 6.16 24.92
CA SER A 146 -7.05 6.62 23.83
C SER A 146 -7.31 5.77 22.58
N PRO A 147 -7.28 6.34 21.35
CA PRO A 147 -7.68 5.65 20.14
C PRO A 147 -6.68 4.56 19.74
N GLN A 148 -6.76 3.40 20.40
CA GLN A 148 -6.18 2.15 19.90
C GLN A 148 -6.99 1.74 18.66
N TRP A 149 -6.42 1.96 17.47
CA TRP A 149 -7.00 1.54 16.20
C TRP A 149 -7.02 0.01 16.13
N ASN A 150 -8.13 -0.56 16.59
CA ASN A 150 -8.44 -1.97 16.51
C ASN A 150 -9.58 -2.12 15.48
N PRO A 151 -9.28 -2.10 14.17
CA PRO A 151 -10.30 -2.05 13.12
C PRO A 151 -11.09 -3.36 13.11
N ASN A 152 -12.28 -3.35 13.72
CA ASN A 152 -13.19 -4.50 13.73
C ASN A 152 -13.82 -4.62 12.33
N PRO A 153 -13.43 -5.61 11.50
CA PRO A 153 -13.57 -5.51 10.05
C PRO A 153 -15.00 -5.78 9.60
N ARG A 154 -15.71 -4.74 9.13
CA ARG A 154 -17.06 -4.85 8.55
C ARG A 154 -17.03 -5.46 7.13
N LEU A 155 -16.80 -6.77 7.09
CA LEU A 155 -17.34 -7.74 6.11
C LEU A 155 -17.57 -7.28 4.66
N LEU A 156 -16.50 -6.85 3.96
CA LEU A 156 -16.33 -7.27 2.57
C LEU A 156 -16.23 -8.81 2.53
N PRO A 157 -16.89 -9.52 1.58
CA PRO A 157 -17.07 -10.98 1.64
C PRO A 157 -15.79 -11.78 1.87
N ASN A 158 -15.83 -12.75 2.79
CA ASN A 158 -14.70 -13.64 3.08
C ASN A 158 -14.31 -14.51 1.86
N SER A 159 -15.21 -14.69 0.90
CA SER A 159 -15.02 -15.43 -0.35
C SER A 159 -14.01 -14.80 -1.33
N TRP A 160 -13.52 -13.59 -1.07
CA TRP A 160 -12.44 -12.96 -1.86
C TRP A 160 -11.04 -13.11 -1.20
N PHE A 161 -10.97 -13.51 0.07
CA PHE A 161 -9.74 -13.52 0.87
C PHE A 161 -9.25 -14.94 1.20
N PHE A 162 -10.11 -15.93 0.99
CA PHE A 162 -9.70 -17.29 0.69
C PHE A 162 -9.76 -17.46 -0.83
N ASP A 163 -8.66 -17.88 -1.45
CA ASP A 163 -8.62 -18.28 -2.87
C ASP A 163 -8.70 -19.82 -2.95
N PRO A 164 -9.91 -20.42 -2.98
CA PRO A 164 -10.08 -21.87 -2.96
C PRO A 164 -9.58 -22.56 -4.24
N PHE A 165 -9.21 -21.81 -5.27
CA PHE A 165 -8.82 -22.32 -6.58
C PHE A 165 -7.34 -22.08 -6.91
N CYS A 166 -6.61 -21.34 -6.08
CA CYS A 166 -5.23 -20.90 -6.35
C CYS A 166 -5.12 -20.18 -7.71
N SER A 167 -6.07 -19.27 -7.95
CA SER A 167 -6.14 -18.44 -9.16
C SER A 167 -5.26 -17.19 -9.07
N LEU A 168 -4.93 -16.70 -7.87
CA LEU A 168 -4.10 -15.51 -7.69
C LEU A 168 -2.62 -15.78 -8.03
N PRO A 169 -1.90 -14.81 -8.63
CA PRO A 169 -0.52 -15.01 -9.07
C PRO A 169 0.41 -15.48 -7.94
N GLY A 170 1.18 -16.54 -8.20
CA GLY A 170 2.17 -17.08 -7.25
C GLY A 170 1.62 -17.90 -6.08
N THR A 171 0.30 -18.08 -5.94
CA THR A 171 -0.29 -18.94 -4.90
C THR A 171 0.13 -20.41 -5.01
N SER A 172 0.45 -20.88 -6.22
CA SER A 172 1.00 -22.21 -6.48
C SER A 172 2.41 -22.44 -5.90
N GLU A 173 3.18 -21.37 -5.69
CA GLU A 173 4.55 -21.42 -5.15
C GLU A 173 4.61 -21.03 -3.67
N LEU A 174 3.86 -20.00 -3.28
CA LEU A 174 3.97 -19.34 -1.97
C LEU A 174 2.57 -19.02 -1.37
N PRO A 175 1.69 -20.02 -1.21
CA PRO A 175 0.28 -19.80 -0.87
C PRO A 175 0.08 -19.02 0.44
N SER A 176 0.84 -19.36 1.49
CA SER A 176 0.74 -18.70 2.80
C SER A 176 1.19 -17.24 2.78
N MET A 177 2.26 -16.93 2.04
CA MET A 177 2.78 -15.56 1.89
C MET A 177 1.77 -14.69 1.12
N VAL A 178 1.27 -15.18 -0.01
CA VAL A 178 0.29 -14.45 -0.82
C VAL A 178 -1.01 -14.24 -0.04
N ALA A 179 -1.52 -15.26 0.65
CA ALA A 179 -2.73 -15.13 1.48
C ALA A 179 -2.54 -14.13 2.64
N HIS A 180 -1.37 -14.11 3.30
CA HIS A 180 -1.05 -13.12 4.33
C HIS A 180 -1.03 -11.71 3.75
N LEU A 181 -0.31 -11.46 2.66
CA LEU A 181 -0.20 -10.12 2.07
C LEU A 181 -1.53 -9.60 1.52
N VAL A 182 -2.36 -10.45 0.90
CA VAL A 182 -3.74 -10.09 0.47
C VAL A 182 -4.65 -9.80 1.67
N TYR A 183 -4.51 -10.51 2.79
CA TYR A 183 -5.23 -10.20 4.02
C TYR A 183 -4.75 -8.89 4.67
N TYR A 184 -3.43 -8.68 4.73
CA TYR A 184 -2.79 -7.48 5.28
C TYR A 184 -3.17 -6.22 4.48
N TRP A 185 -3.24 -6.34 3.15
CA TRP A 185 -3.69 -5.28 2.26
C TRP A 185 -5.04 -4.69 2.69
N LYS A 186 -6.05 -5.56 2.94
CA LYS A 186 -7.39 -5.14 3.39
C LYS A 186 -7.45 -4.74 4.86
N SER A 187 -6.74 -5.44 5.73
CA SER A 187 -6.90 -5.31 7.20
C SER A 187 -6.03 -4.21 7.82
N VAL A 188 -4.94 -3.81 7.15
CA VAL A 188 -3.97 -2.84 7.68
C VAL A 188 -3.60 -1.78 6.66
N PHE A 189 -3.19 -2.16 5.44
CA PHE A 189 -2.67 -1.19 4.45
C PHE A 189 -3.74 -0.16 4.04
N VAL A 190 -4.87 -0.60 3.45
CA VAL A 190 -5.93 0.33 3.04
C VAL A 190 -6.47 1.17 4.21
N PRO A 191 -6.81 0.60 5.39
CA PRO A 191 -7.25 1.40 6.54
C PRO A 191 -6.25 2.46 7.03
N MET A 192 -4.94 2.21 6.91
CA MET A 192 -3.91 3.17 7.35
C MET A 192 -3.57 4.21 6.27
N THR A 193 -3.63 3.84 4.99
CA THR A 193 -3.29 4.75 3.87
C THR A 193 -4.48 5.61 3.43
N PHE A 194 -5.71 5.10 3.48
CA PHE A 194 -6.90 5.77 2.96
C PHE A 194 -8.03 5.88 4.01
N PRO A 195 -7.83 6.64 5.11
CA PRO A 195 -8.73 6.62 6.25
C PRO A 195 -10.13 7.20 5.99
N SER A 196 -10.32 8.08 5.00
CA SER A 196 -11.64 8.65 4.67
C SER A 196 -12.58 7.63 4.00
N GLU A 197 -12.01 6.68 3.25
CA GLU A 197 -12.74 5.70 2.42
C GLU A 197 -13.45 4.61 3.27
N LEU A 198 -13.24 4.61 4.60
CA LEU A 198 -13.90 3.71 5.55
C LEU A 198 -15.27 4.19 6.05
N ASN A 199 -15.64 5.45 5.81
CA ASN A 199 -16.89 6.04 6.34
C ASN A 199 -18.18 5.60 5.59
N GLY A 200 -18.09 4.57 4.74
CA GLY A 200 -19.24 3.90 4.13
C GLY A 200 -19.73 4.54 2.81
N GLN A 201 -19.20 5.71 2.44
CA GLN A 201 -19.32 6.24 1.08
C GLN A 201 -18.02 5.93 0.31
N GLU A 202 -18.17 5.47 -0.93
CA GLU A 202 -17.11 5.31 -1.93
C GLU A 202 -16.02 4.24 -1.64
N SER A 203 -16.44 2.99 -1.37
CA SER A 203 -15.60 1.78 -1.56
C SER A 203 -15.07 1.60 -3.01
N ARG A 204 -15.39 2.52 -3.92
CA ARG A 204 -15.28 2.38 -5.38
C ARG A 204 -13.85 2.54 -5.90
N GLU A 205 -13.07 3.48 -5.37
CA GLU A 205 -11.68 3.66 -5.81
C GLU A 205 -10.78 2.52 -5.30
N VAL A 206 -10.95 2.09 -4.05
CA VAL A 206 -10.35 0.84 -3.54
C VAL A 206 -10.75 -0.35 -4.40
N GLU A 207 -12.04 -0.48 -4.76
CA GLU A 207 -12.51 -1.57 -5.61
C GLU A 207 -11.93 -1.52 -7.03
N LEU A 208 -11.71 -0.33 -7.61
CA LEU A 208 -11.04 -0.19 -8.89
C LEU A 208 -9.54 -0.53 -8.80
N MET A 209 -8.85 -0.07 -7.75
CA MET A 209 -7.45 -0.43 -7.46
C MET A 209 -7.28 -1.95 -7.27
N VAL A 210 -8.23 -2.61 -6.59
CA VAL A 210 -8.31 -4.08 -6.50
C VAL A 210 -8.50 -4.69 -7.89
N ARG A 211 -9.50 -4.22 -8.64
CA ARG A 211 -9.85 -4.81 -9.94
C ARG A 211 -8.68 -4.73 -10.94
N SER A 212 -7.92 -3.64 -10.99
CA SER A 212 -6.72 -3.58 -11.85
C SER A 212 -5.57 -4.41 -11.26
N SER A 213 -5.25 -4.24 -9.97
CA SER A 213 -4.11 -4.91 -9.33
C SER A 213 -4.25 -6.43 -9.27
N PHE A 214 -5.46 -6.97 -9.25
CA PHE A 214 -5.70 -8.43 -9.24
C PHE A 214 -5.94 -9.01 -10.64
N SER A 215 -5.94 -8.20 -11.71
CA SER A 215 -6.14 -8.66 -13.09
C SER A 215 -4.85 -9.04 -13.83
N ASP A 216 -3.69 -8.48 -13.46
CA ASP A 216 -2.39 -8.81 -14.06
C ASP A 216 -1.32 -9.20 -13.02
N PRO A 217 -0.48 -10.23 -13.28
CA PRO A 217 0.56 -10.67 -12.36
C PRO A 217 1.57 -9.60 -11.92
N GLY A 218 2.00 -8.71 -12.80
CA GLY A 218 2.96 -7.65 -12.48
C GLY A 218 2.36 -6.59 -11.56
N SER A 219 1.13 -6.16 -11.84
CA SER A 219 0.36 -5.25 -10.99
C SER A 219 0.12 -5.88 -9.61
N PHE A 220 -0.26 -7.17 -9.58
CA PHE A 220 -0.48 -7.94 -8.36
C PHE A 220 0.77 -8.06 -7.51
N PHE A 221 1.89 -8.53 -8.08
CA PHE A 221 3.15 -8.62 -7.34
C PHE A 221 3.66 -7.24 -6.93
N GLY A 222 3.36 -6.18 -7.68
CA GLY A 222 3.61 -4.80 -7.27
C GLY A 222 2.81 -4.42 -6.02
N LEU A 223 1.50 -4.67 -5.98
CA LEU A 223 0.67 -4.42 -4.80
C LEU A 223 1.13 -5.24 -3.59
N MET A 224 1.50 -6.51 -3.79
CA MET A 224 2.08 -7.35 -2.74
C MET A 224 3.45 -6.82 -2.26
N THR A 225 4.24 -6.19 -3.13
CA THR A 225 5.49 -5.50 -2.77
C THR A 225 5.22 -4.30 -1.86
N MET A 226 4.22 -3.46 -2.18
CA MET A 226 3.81 -2.34 -1.31
C MET A 226 3.35 -2.83 0.06
N CYS A 227 2.55 -3.91 0.09
CA CYS A 227 2.05 -4.50 1.33
C CYS A 227 3.17 -5.09 2.19
N ALA A 228 4.12 -5.79 1.58
CA ALA A 228 5.29 -6.35 2.29
C ALA A 228 6.20 -5.24 2.83
N ALA A 229 6.45 -4.18 2.05
CA ALA A 229 7.22 -3.01 2.49
C ALA A 229 6.58 -2.33 3.72
N HIS A 230 5.26 -2.10 3.65
CA HIS A 230 4.50 -1.49 4.74
C HIS A 230 4.46 -2.39 5.99
N ARG A 231 4.29 -3.72 5.81
CA ARG A 231 4.36 -4.71 6.89
C ARG A 231 5.73 -4.73 7.57
N ALA A 232 6.80 -4.77 6.78
CA ALA A 232 8.17 -4.83 7.29
C ALA A 232 8.47 -3.61 8.16
N ILE A 233 8.23 -2.40 7.65
CA ILE A 233 8.47 -1.15 8.38
C ILE A 233 7.67 -1.07 9.68
N LEU A 234 6.35 -1.32 9.65
CA LEU A 234 5.52 -1.29 10.86
C LEU A 234 5.81 -2.44 11.84
N SER A 235 6.63 -3.43 11.46
CA SER A 235 7.15 -4.45 12.37
C SER A 235 8.48 -4.06 13.01
N VAL A 236 9.39 -3.43 12.25
CA VAL A 236 10.66 -2.87 12.75
C VAL A 236 10.41 -1.78 13.80
N ASP A 237 9.43 -0.90 13.53
CA ASP A 237 8.96 0.18 14.42
C ASP A 237 8.56 -0.33 15.84
N ARG A 238 8.19 -1.61 15.95
CA ARG A 238 7.75 -2.26 17.21
C ARG A 238 8.89 -2.96 17.95
N LEU A 239 10.07 -3.11 17.34
CA LEU A 239 11.27 -3.68 17.96
C LEU A 239 12.35 -2.62 18.23
N ASP A 240 12.54 -1.66 17.32
CA ASP A 240 13.61 -0.65 17.44
C ASP A 240 13.35 0.42 18.51
N ALA A 241 12.14 0.46 19.08
CA ALA A 241 11.88 1.10 20.38
C ALA A 241 12.80 0.58 21.52
N SER A 242 13.53 -0.52 21.30
CA SER A 242 14.55 -1.07 22.19
C SER A 242 16.00 -0.92 21.69
N ARG A 243 16.27 -0.56 20.42
CA ARG A 243 17.63 -0.65 19.82
C ARG A 243 17.92 0.43 18.77
N SER A 244 19.03 1.14 18.96
CA SER A 244 19.44 2.33 18.18
C SER A 244 20.20 2.03 16.87
N SER A 245 19.71 1.11 16.04
CA SER A 245 20.40 0.72 14.80
C SER A 245 19.88 1.45 13.55
N ARG A 246 20.72 2.24 12.88
CA ARG A 246 20.38 2.96 11.63
C ARG A 246 20.42 2.05 10.38
N SER A 247 20.00 0.79 10.49
CA SER A 247 20.07 -0.18 9.39
C SER A 247 18.83 -0.15 8.51
N ASN A 248 18.99 -0.27 7.18
CA ASN A 248 17.89 -0.37 6.22
C ASN A 248 17.28 -1.79 6.19
N SER A 249 16.79 -2.25 7.34
CA SER A 249 16.31 -3.64 7.60
C SER A 249 15.22 -4.16 6.64
N ILE A 250 14.59 -3.29 5.85
CA ILE A 250 13.60 -3.68 4.84
C ILE A 250 14.21 -4.37 3.62
N VAL A 251 15.50 -4.15 3.32
CA VAL A 251 16.20 -4.82 2.21
C VAL A 251 16.39 -6.32 2.49
N ASP A 252 16.23 -6.74 3.74
CA ASP A 252 16.32 -8.14 4.20
C ASP A 252 14.95 -8.80 4.46
N ASP A 253 13.80 -8.10 4.28
CA ASP A 253 12.48 -8.72 4.43
C ASP A 253 12.20 -9.65 3.22
N PRO A 254 12.00 -10.96 3.44
CA PRO A 254 11.92 -11.93 2.35
C PRO A 254 10.66 -11.77 1.51
N ASP A 255 9.53 -11.36 2.09
CA ASP A 255 8.29 -11.15 1.34
C ASP A 255 8.47 -9.97 0.37
N PHE A 256 9.05 -8.87 0.85
CA PHE A 256 9.35 -7.70 0.04
C PHE A 256 10.28 -8.06 -1.12
N CYS A 257 11.42 -8.69 -0.85
CA CYS A 257 12.36 -9.10 -1.89
C CYS A 257 11.75 -10.04 -2.93
N ILE A 258 10.97 -11.04 -2.49
CA ILE A 258 10.37 -12.04 -3.39
C ILE A 258 9.26 -11.43 -4.26
N MET A 259 8.36 -10.63 -3.69
CA MET A 259 7.27 -9.99 -4.45
C MET A 259 7.82 -8.95 -5.42
N LYS A 260 8.80 -8.16 -4.98
CA LYS A 260 9.52 -7.19 -5.83
C LYS A 260 10.21 -7.88 -7.01
N ALA A 261 10.95 -8.96 -6.76
CA ALA A 261 11.61 -9.72 -7.82
C ALA A 261 10.60 -10.40 -8.78
N LYS A 262 9.41 -10.80 -8.31
CA LYS A 262 8.32 -11.27 -9.16
C LYS A 262 7.75 -10.15 -10.03
N SER A 263 7.41 -8.99 -9.46
CA SER A 263 6.88 -7.83 -10.19
C SER A 263 7.87 -7.30 -11.23
N ILE A 264 9.15 -7.17 -10.88
CA ILE A 264 10.22 -6.76 -11.81
C ILE A 264 10.38 -7.78 -12.96
N ARG A 265 10.21 -9.09 -12.73
CA ARG A 265 10.23 -10.09 -13.81
C ARG A 265 9.04 -9.95 -14.75
N GLU A 266 7.84 -9.72 -14.24
CA GLU A 266 6.65 -9.45 -15.05
C GLU A 266 6.79 -8.15 -15.85
N MET A 267 7.34 -7.08 -15.26
CA MET A 267 7.63 -5.84 -15.98
C MET A 267 8.63 -6.07 -17.12
N ASN A 268 9.73 -6.78 -16.84
CA ASN A 268 10.70 -7.16 -17.86
C ASN A 268 10.13 -8.09 -18.94
N ALA A 269 9.08 -8.87 -18.65
CA ALA A 269 8.35 -9.67 -19.64
C ALA A 269 7.45 -8.78 -20.50
N LYS A 270 6.72 -7.82 -19.92
CA LYS A 270 5.93 -6.82 -20.67
C LYS A 270 6.81 -5.99 -21.60
N MET A 271 7.93 -5.48 -21.11
CA MET A 271 8.86 -4.62 -21.88
C MET A 271 9.55 -5.31 -23.06
N ARG A 272 9.47 -6.65 -23.17
CA ARG A 272 9.97 -7.41 -24.34
C ARG A 272 8.93 -7.59 -25.45
N ASP A 273 7.65 -7.35 -25.16
CA ASP A 273 6.56 -7.39 -26.12
C ASP A 273 6.09 -5.96 -26.42
N PRO A 274 6.31 -5.43 -27.64
CA PRO A 274 5.86 -4.09 -28.01
C PRO A 274 4.35 -3.83 -27.80
N LYS A 275 3.52 -4.87 -27.72
CA LYS A 275 2.08 -4.76 -27.43
C LYS A 275 1.75 -4.64 -25.94
N ARG A 276 2.68 -5.01 -25.05
CA ARG A 276 2.51 -4.98 -23.58
C ARG A 276 3.39 -3.94 -22.90
N ALA A 277 4.47 -3.48 -23.54
CA ALA A 277 5.41 -2.51 -22.97
C ALA A 277 4.77 -1.17 -22.54
N LEU A 278 3.66 -0.78 -23.18
CA LEU A 278 2.89 0.44 -22.88
C LEU A 278 1.43 0.16 -22.50
N SER A 279 1.07 -1.08 -22.14
CA SER A 279 -0.31 -1.40 -21.73
C SER A 279 -0.60 -0.91 -20.32
N ASP A 280 -1.87 -0.75 -19.95
CA ASP A 280 -2.28 -0.19 -18.64
C ASP A 280 -1.70 -0.99 -17.48
N GLU A 281 -1.61 -2.31 -17.64
CA GLU A 281 -1.00 -3.22 -16.66
C GLU A 281 0.51 -3.02 -16.52
N ALA A 282 1.20 -2.45 -17.52
CA ALA A 282 2.60 -2.03 -17.40
C ALA A 282 2.74 -0.75 -16.58
N PHE A 283 1.83 0.22 -16.77
CA PHE A 283 1.76 1.45 -15.98
C PHE A 283 1.46 1.14 -14.50
N ASP A 284 0.45 0.30 -14.23
CA ASP A 284 0.15 -0.19 -12.88
C ASP A 284 1.35 -0.93 -12.24
N THR A 285 2.06 -1.75 -13.02
CA THR A 285 3.25 -2.46 -12.52
C THR A 285 4.36 -1.50 -12.10
N ILE A 286 4.69 -0.49 -12.92
CA ILE A 286 5.79 0.45 -12.59
C ILE A 286 5.40 1.45 -11.50
N VAL A 287 4.13 1.88 -11.44
CA VAL A 287 3.59 2.71 -10.35
C VAL A 287 3.66 1.96 -9.02
N ASN A 288 3.23 0.69 -8.98
CA ASN A 288 3.30 -0.10 -7.75
C ASN A 288 4.75 -0.39 -7.29
N LEU A 289 5.70 -0.55 -8.22
CA LEU A 289 7.14 -0.67 -7.92
C LEU A 289 7.74 0.64 -7.39
N LEU A 290 7.36 1.78 -7.97
CA LEU A 290 7.74 3.11 -7.51
C LEU A 290 7.21 3.37 -6.09
N THR A 291 5.92 3.22 -5.86
CA THR A 291 5.30 3.41 -4.54
C THR A 291 5.84 2.42 -3.50
N GLY A 292 6.09 1.16 -3.86
CA GLY A 292 6.78 0.20 -2.99
C GLY A 292 8.19 0.65 -2.58
N SER A 293 8.91 1.33 -3.47
CA SER A 293 10.22 1.91 -3.21
C SER A 293 10.13 3.15 -2.30
N LEU A 294 9.10 3.99 -2.47
CA LEU A 294 8.83 5.14 -1.58
C LEU A 294 8.43 4.70 -0.16
N ILE A 295 7.57 3.68 -0.04
CA ILE A 295 7.22 3.07 1.24
C ILE A 295 8.48 2.53 1.91
N ALA A 296 9.36 1.86 1.19
CA ALA A 296 10.61 1.33 1.75
C ALA A 296 11.63 2.44 2.14
N GLY A 297 11.66 3.54 1.38
CA GLY A 297 12.67 4.59 1.48
C GLY A 297 13.87 4.37 0.55
N LEU A 298 13.70 3.56 -0.50
CA LEU A 298 14.72 3.28 -1.51
C LEU A 298 14.69 4.36 -2.60
N PHE A 299 15.07 5.59 -2.24
CA PHE A 299 14.87 6.76 -3.09
C PHE A 299 15.66 6.76 -4.41
N ASP A 300 16.85 6.16 -4.44
CA ASP A 300 17.60 5.97 -5.69
C ASP A 300 16.84 5.06 -6.68
N GLU A 301 16.18 4.03 -6.16
CA GLU A 301 15.36 3.12 -6.96
C GLU A 301 14.03 3.77 -7.36
N ALA A 302 13.42 4.57 -6.49
CA ALA A 302 12.27 5.40 -6.83
C ALA A 302 12.60 6.34 -8.01
N ARG A 303 13.79 6.96 -8.03
CA ARG A 303 14.26 7.76 -9.18
C ARG A 303 14.38 6.93 -10.46
N ILE A 304 14.83 5.67 -10.38
CA ILE A 304 14.91 4.76 -11.53
C ILE A 304 13.50 4.43 -12.06
N HIS A 305 12.58 4.00 -11.19
CA HIS A 305 11.21 3.66 -11.61
C HIS A 305 10.45 4.86 -12.16
N LEU A 306 10.60 6.05 -11.55
CA LEU A 306 10.00 7.30 -12.03
C LEU A 306 10.57 7.74 -13.39
N THR A 307 11.88 7.56 -13.62
CA THR A 307 12.51 7.79 -14.94
C THR A 307 11.95 6.83 -16.00
N GLY A 308 11.70 5.56 -15.62
CA GLY A 308 11.02 4.58 -16.46
C GLY A 308 9.58 5.01 -16.79
N LEU A 309 8.80 5.40 -15.78
CA LEU A 309 7.43 5.87 -15.93
C LEU A 309 7.32 7.11 -16.83
N LYS A 310 8.18 8.13 -16.63
CA LYS A 310 8.23 9.32 -17.50
C LYS A 310 8.46 8.92 -18.96
N ARG A 311 9.41 8.03 -19.23
CA ARG A 311 9.68 7.53 -20.58
C ARG A 311 8.50 6.73 -21.15
N MET A 312 7.76 5.99 -20.33
CA MET A 312 6.55 5.28 -20.78
C MET A 312 5.42 6.25 -21.14
N VAL A 313 5.19 7.30 -20.33
CA VAL A 313 4.22 8.38 -20.65
C VAL A 313 4.60 9.06 -21.96
N ASP A 314 5.87 9.45 -22.13
CA ASP A 314 6.35 10.12 -23.36
C ASP A 314 6.16 9.24 -24.61
N LEU A 315 6.42 7.93 -24.50
CA LEU A 315 6.20 6.97 -25.59
C LEU A 315 4.73 6.64 -25.86
N ARG A 316 3.82 6.98 -24.93
CA ARG A 316 2.36 6.81 -25.06
C ARG A 316 1.63 8.12 -25.44
N GLY A 317 2.37 9.15 -25.89
CA GLY A 317 1.83 10.41 -26.40
C GLY A 317 2.00 11.61 -25.47
N GLY A 318 2.52 11.40 -24.25
CA GLY A 318 2.68 12.43 -23.23
C GLY A 318 1.54 12.44 -22.20
N ILE A 319 1.72 13.23 -21.13
CA ILE A 319 0.81 13.25 -19.98
C ILE A 319 -0.60 13.79 -20.31
N THR A 320 -0.71 14.56 -21.39
CA THR A 320 -1.96 15.14 -21.91
C THR A 320 -2.66 14.27 -22.96
N ASP A 321 -2.13 13.09 -23.32
CA ASP A 321 -2.77 12.19 -24.28
C ASP A 321 -4.06 11.56 -23.72
N GLU A 322 -5.10 11.41 -24.55
CA GLU A 322 -6.39 10.85 -24.11
C GLU A 322 -6.29 9.38 -23.66
N SER A 323 -5.27 8.63 -24.08
CA SER A 323 -5.01 7.27 -23.58
C SER A 323 -4.35 7.26 -22.19
N ILE A 324 -3.77 8.37 -21.74
CA ILE A 324 -3.25 8.55 -20.37
C ILE A 324 -4.31 9.19 -19.46
N ARG A 325 -5.11 10.13 -19.99
CA ARG A 325 -6.17 10.89 -19.27
C ARG A 325 -7.33 10.06 -18.73
N SER A 326 -7.31 8.73 -18.83
CA SER A 326 -8.21 7.89 -18.04
C SER A 326 -8.01 8.21 -16.54
N ALA A 327 -9.11 8.54 -15.85
CA ALA A 327 -9.03 9.22 -14.56
C ALA A 327 -8.20 8.47 -13.49
N SER A 328 -8.26 7.13 -13.49
CA SER A 328 -7.46 6.28 -12.61
C SER A 328 -5.96 6.30 -12.94
N MET A 329 -5.59 6.26 -14.22
CA MET A 329 -4.18 6.24 -14.63
C MET A 329 -3.52 7.60 -14.39
N LEU A 330 -4.15 8.69 -14.84
CA LEU A 330 -3.63 10.04 -14.63
C LEU A 330 -3.48 10.35 -13.13
N SER A 331 -4.49 10.01 -12.31
CA SER A 331 -4.42 10.16 -10.86
C SER A 331 -3.28 9.36 -10.25
N ALA A 332 -3.10 8.09 -10.63
CA ALA A 332 -2.03 7.24 -10.13
C ALA A 332 -0.63 7.76 -10.51
N ILE A 333 -0.45 8.26 -11.74
CA ILE A 333 0.82 8.82 -12.22
C ILE A 333 1.17 10.10 -11.44
N ILE A 334 0.26 11.09 -11.44
CA ILE A 334 0.52 12.40 -10.81
C ILE A 334 0.69 12.25 -9.29
N THR A 335 -0.16 11.47 -8.63
CA THR A 335 -0.05 11.23 -7.17
C THR A 335 1.28 10.57 -6.82
N THR A 336 1.73 9.59 -7.60
CA THR A 336 2.97 8.88 -7.28
C THR A 336 4.21 9.73 -7.55
N ASP A 337 4.21 10.55 -8.62
CA ASP A 337 5.26 11.54 -8.88
C ASP A 337 5.31 12.61 -7.78
N VAL A 338 4.17 13.19 -7.38
CA VAL A 338 4.09 14.17 -6.29
C VAL A 338 4.57 13.58 -4.96
N LYS A 339 4.19 12.34 -4.61
CA LYS A 339 4.70 11.69 -3.40
C LYS A 339 6.20 11.34 -3.49
N ALA A 340 6.73 11.01 -4.68
CA ALA A 340 8.16 10.84 -4.90
C ALA A 340 8.93 12.17 -4.74
N ALA A 341 8.41 13.23 -5.34
CA ALA A 341 8.93 14.58 -5.29
C ALA A 341 8.89 15.17 -3.87
N SER A 342 7.83 14.90 -3.09
CA SER A 342 7.74 15.18 -1.65
C SER A 342 8.82 14.46 -0.84
N GLY A 343 9.10 13.19 -1.13
CA GLY A 343 10.16 12.42 -0.45
C GLY A 343 11.57 12.85 -0.84
N LEU A 344 11.76 13.36 -2.05
CA LEU A 344 13.05 13.88 -2.55
C LEU A 344 13.25 15.39 -2.30
N LEU A 345 12.19 16.12 -1.94
CA LEU A 345 12.09 17.58 -1.88
C LEU A 345 12.54 18.28 -3.18
N VAL A 346 11.98 17.88 -4.31
CA VAL A 346 12.27 18.43 -5.65
C VAL A 346 10.98 18.80 -6.42
N LYS A 347 11.10 19.52 -7.54
CA LYS A 347 9.98 19.72 -8.49
C LYS A 347 9.47 18.34 -8.99
N PRO A 348 8.15 18.10 -9.06
CA PRO A 348 7.59 16.92 -9.72
C PRO A 348 8.00 16.83 -11.19
N VAL A 349 8.09 15.61 -11.73
CA VAL A 349 8.54 15.34 -13.11
C VAL A 349 7.43 15.63 -14.13
N PHE A 350 6.17 15.52 -13.73
CA PHE A 350 5.02 15.85 -14.57
C PHE A 350 4.40 17.21 -14.16
N PRO A 351 4.01 18.06 -15.13
CA PRO A 351 3.12 19.18 -14.85
C PRO A 351 1.73 18.68 -14.46
N LEU A 352 0.97 19.49 -13.72
CA LEU A 352 -0.48 19.31 -13.63
C LEU A 352 -1.11 19.50 -15.01
N THR A 353 -2.04 18.63 -15.41
CA THR A 353 -2.72 18.72 -16.72
C THR A 353 -4.07 19.45 -16.62
N TRP A 354 -4.22 20.30 -15.62
CA TRP A 354 -5.39 21.11 -15.33
C TRP A 354 -4.97 22.41 -14.64
N ASP A 355 -5.70 23.49 -14.88
CA ASP A 355 -5.45 24.77 -14.24
C ASP A 355 -5.94 24.75 -12.79
N ALA A 356 -5.12 25.24 -11.86
CA ALA A 356 -5.46 25.36 -10.44
C ALA A 356 -6.74 26.19 -10.23
N GLN A 357 -7.78 25.58 -9.66
CA GLN A 357 -9.06 26.25 -9.39
C GLN A 357 -9.30 26.45 -7.88
N PRO A 358 -9.92 27.57 -7.47
CA PRO A 358 -10.39 27.72 -6.10
C PRO A 358 -11.48 26.68 -5.79
N VAL A 359 -11.64 26.33 -4.51
CA VAL A 359 -12.72 25.44 -4.06
C VAL A 359 -14.08 26.05 -4.46
N PRO A 360 -14.95 25.31 -5.18
CA PRO A 360 -16.27 25.81 -5.59
C PRO A 360 -17.09 26.35 -4.41
N GLN A 361 -17.83 27.43 -4.65
CA GLN A 361 -18.50 28.18 -3.57
C GLN A 361 -19.55 27.34 -2.82
N ASP A 362 -20.20 26.39 -3.49
CA ASP A 362 -21.14 25.44 -2.88
C ASP A 362 -20.43 24.40 -1.99
N ILE A 363 -19.19 24.03 -2.31
CA ILE A 363 -18.35 23.18 -1.46
C ILE A 363 -17.90 24.01 -0.26
N GLN A 364 -17.36 25.22 -0.48
CA GLN A 364 -16.93 26.12 0.61
C GLN A 364 -18.03 26.37 1.64
N GLN A 365 -19.26 26.68 1.20
CA GLN A 365 -20.41 26.88 2.08
C GLN A 365 -20.78 25.65 2.93
N ARG A 366 -20.38 24.43 2.53
CA ARG A 366 -20.64 23.18 3.25
C ARG A 366 -19.48 22.74 4.15
N ILE A 367 -18.27 23.24 3.92
CA ILE A 367 -17.09 22.94 4.76
C ILE A 367 -16.70 24.07 5.74
N GLN A 368 -17.07 25.32 5.46
CA GLN A 368 -16.63 26.47 6.25
C GLN A 368 -17.20 26.41 7.69
N PRO A 369 -16.35 26.51 8.74
CA PRO A 369 -16.83 26.53 10.12
C PRO A 369 -17.56 27.86 10.42
N PRO A 370 -18.60 27.85 11.27
CA PRO A 370 -19.29 29.07 11.72
C PRO A 370 -18.32 30.08 12.34
N ASP A 371 -18.61 31.37 12.22
CA ASP A 371 -17.75 32.47 12.71
C ASP A 371 -17.51 32.44 14.24
N SER A 372 -18.38 31.78 14.99
CA SER A 372 -18.25 31.54 16.43
C SER A 372 -17.36 30.34 16.79
N SER A 373 -16.91 29.55 15.80
CA SER A 373 -16.03 28.41 15.99
C SER A 373 -14.57 28.86 16.06
N PRO A 374 -13.76 28.37 17.02
CA PRO A 374 -12.32 28.59 17.02
C PRO A 374 -11.64 28.16 15.71
N ALA A 375 -12.22 27.20 14.97
CA ALA A 375 -11.71 26.77 13.68
C ALA A 375 -11.79 27.85 12.58
N HIS A 376 -12.58 28.92 12.74
CA HIS A 376 -12.60 30.03 11.78
C HIS A 376 -11.27 30.82 11.75
N GLN A 377 -10.50 30.79 12.85
CA GLN A 377 -9.19 31.47 12.96
C GLN A 377 -8.04 30.66 12.31
N LEU A 378 -8.30 29.44 11.85
CA LEU A 378 -7.29 28.48 11.39
C LEU A 378 -6.40 29.07 10.27
N GLY A 379 -5.11 29.26 10.58
CA GLY A 379 -4.11 29.80 9.66
C GLY A 379 -3.95 31.33 9.65
N SER A 380 -4.67 32.09 10.48
CA SER A 380 -4.50 33.55 10.66
C SER A 380 -3.04 34.00 10.80
N GLY A 381 -2.22 33.24 11.54
CA GLY A 381 -0.80 33.46 11.80
C GLY A 381 0.12 33.16 10.60
N PHE A 382 -0.36 32.44 9.59
CA PHE A 382 0.29 32.39 8.27
C PHE A 382 -0.12 33.59 7.42
N PHE A 383 -1.43 33.85 7.31
CA PHE A 383 -1.97 34.86 6.37
C PHE A 383 -1.60 36.30 6.76
N SER A 384 -1.25 36.54 8.03
CA SER A 384 -0.73 37.82 8.54
C SER A 384 0.80 37.94 8.51
N ASN A 385 1.54 36.89 8.10
CA ASN A 385 2.99 36.88 8.16
C ASN A 385 3.64 37.49 6.91
N MET A 386 4.25 38.67 7.08
CA MET A 386 4.91 39.41 6.00
C MET A 386 6.22 38.78 5.48
N LEU A 387 6.68 37.67 6.07
CA LEU A 387 7.87 36.93 5.65
C LEU A 387 7.55 35.69 4.79
N LEU A 388 6.29 35.53 4.37
CA LEU A 388 5.83 34.47 3.47
C LEU A 388 5.36 35.07 2.14
N SER A 389 5.81 34.49 1.03
CA SER A 389 5.37 34.87 -0.31
C SER A 389 3.85 34.77 -0.51
N SER A 390 3.30 35.63 -1.38
CA SER A 390 1.88 35.57 -1.73
C SER A 390 1.52 34.28 -2.48
N GLN A 391 2.49 33.66 -3.15
CA GLN A 391 2.42 32.32 -3.71
C GLN A 391 2.15 31.29 -2.61
N LEU A 392 3.00 31.23 -1.56
CA LEU A 392 2.79 30.30 -0.46
C LEU A 392 1.47 30.58 0.28
N ILE A 393 1.14 31.85 0.56
CA ILE A 393 -0.12 32.22 1.23
C ILE A 393 -1.36 31.73 0.45
N ARG A 394 -1.34 31.82 -0.89
CA ARG A 394 -2.42 31.26 -1.74
C ARG A 394 -2.55 29.75 -1.59
N ILE A 395 -1.44 29.01 -1.56
CA ILE A 395 -1.45 27.56 -1.37
C ILE A 395 -1.93 27.21 0.05
N LEU A 396 -1.51 27.96 1.07
CA LEU A 396 -1.95 27.76 2.45
C LEU A 396 -3.47 27.99 2.63
N HIS A 397 -4.11 28.88 1.86
CA HIS A 397 -5.58 28.95 1.83
C HIS A 397 -6.23 27.64 1.31
N VAL A 398 -5.65 27.00 0.28
CA VAL A 398 -6.11 25.69 -0.21
C VAL A 398 -5.92 24.60 0.86
N VAL A 399 -4.77 24.60 1.57
CA VAL A 399 -4.53 23.67 2.70
C VAL A 399 -5.55 23.88 3.82
N ARG A 400 -5.93 25.12 4.14
CA ARG A 400 -6.97 25.40 5.14
C ARG A 400 -8.32 24.82 4.73
N ASP A 401 -8.72 24.96 3.47
CA ASP A 401 -9.99 24.43 2.98
C ASP A 401 -9.98 22.87 2.96
N ILE A 402 -8.82 22.22 2.74
CA ILE A 402 -8.63 20.77 2.95
C ILE A 402 -8.82 20.37 4.43
N ILE A 403 -8.34 21.18 5.39
CA ILE A 403 -8.53 20.92 6.83
C ILE A 403 -10.00 21.10 7.21
N TYR A 404 -10.68 22.14 6.69
CA TYR A 404 -12.12 22.35 6.88
C TYR A 404 -12.94 21.16 6.38
N TYR A 405 -12.63 20.64 5.18
CA TYR A 405 -13.22 19.38 4.70
C TYR A 405 -12.98 18.22 5.67
N SER A 406 -11.74 18.04 6.17
CA SER A 406 -11.40 16.99 7.13
C SER A 406 -12.17 17.10 8.46
N ILE A 407 -12.40 18.32 8.96
CA ILE A 407 -13.25 18.59 10.12
C ILE A 407 -14.71 18.20 9.83
N THR A 408 -15.25 18.59 8.67
CA THR A 408 -16.64 18.27 8.30
C THR A 408 -16.86 16.77 8.11
N VAL A 409 -15.90 16.02 7.55
CA VAL A 409 -15.94 14.54 7.46
C VAL A 409 -16.12 13.89 8.84
N GLN A 410 -15.54 14.45 9.90
CA GLN A 410 -15.61 13.90 11.26
C GLN A 410 -16.80 14.42 12.07
N THR A 411 -17.23 15.67 11.84
CA THR A 411 -18.22 16.35 12.69
C THR A 411 -19.62 16.39 12.09
N ASN A 412 -19.74 16.46 10.76
CA ASN A 412 -21.02 16.53 10.05
C ASN A 412 -20.95 15.97 8.60
N PRO A 413 -20.58 14.69 8.42
CA PRO A 413 -20.41 14.09 7.09
C PRO A 413 -21.69 14.09 6.24
N ALA A 414 -22.87 14.27 6.84
CA ALA A 414 -24.15 14.33 6.14
C ALA A 414 -24.33 15.58 5.23
N THR A 415 -23.46 16.58 5.35
CA THR A 415 -23.42 17.75 4.44
C THR A 415 -22.56 17.54 3.20
N LEU A 416 -21.79 16.45 3.16
CA LEU A 416 -20.86 16.15 2.07
C LEU A 416 -21.54 15.32 0.98
N GLN A 417 -21.09 15.53 -0.25
CA GLN A 417 -21.46 14.72 -1.42
C GLN A 417 -20.32 13.73 -1.70
N PRO A 418 -20.60 12.54 -2.28
CA PRO A 418 -19.55 11.55 -2.58
C PRO A 418 -18.40 12.12 -3.43
N ALA A 419 -18.74 12.98 -4.40
CA ALA A 419 -17.78 13.67 -5.27
C ALA A 419 -16.80 14.59 -4.52
N ASP A 420 -17.13 15.08 -3.33
CA ASP A 420 -16.25 15.95 -2.55
C ASP A 420 -14.95 15.21 -2.16
N ASN A 421 -15.01 13.91 -1.84
CA ASN A 421 -13.81 13.13 -1.48
C ASN A 421 -12.84 13.02 -2.67
N HIS A 422 -13.36 12.79 -3.87
CA HIS A 422 -12.54 12.78 -5.09
C HIS A 422 -11.95 14.17 -5.37
N PHE A 423 -12.77 15.23 -5.29
CA PHE A 423 -12.32 16.61 -5.46
C PHE A 423 -11.19 16.97 -4.47
N PHE A 424 -11.35 16.71 -3.17
CA PHE A 424 -10.33 17.03 -2.17
C PHE A 424 -9.08 16.14 -2.30
N ARG A 425 -9.16 14.91 -2.84
CA ARG A 425 -7.98 14.09 -3.16
C ARG A 425 -7.17 14.70 -4.31
N VAL A 426 -7.82 15.19 -5.36
CA VAL A 426 -7.17 15.94 -6.44
C VAL A 426 -6.56 17.24 -5.90
N LEU A 427 -7.31 18.00 -5.08
CA LEU A 427 -6.86 19.27 -4.51
C LEU A 427 -5.68 19.13 -3.53
N ASN A 428 -5.62 18.04 -2.75
CA ASN A 428 -4.47 17.71 -1.89
C ASN A 428 -3.21 17.43 -2.72
N CYS A 429 -3.35 16.65 -3.79
CA CYS A 429 -2.26 16.35 -4.72
C CYS A 429 -1.77 17.61 -5.47
N GLU A 430 -2.70 18.48 -5.87
CA GLU A 430 -2.42 19.80 -6.44
C GLU A 430 -1.68 20.70 -5.44
N ALA A 431 -2.12 20.78 -4.18
CA ALA A 431 -1.47 21.59 -3.16
C ALA A 431 -0.04 21.09 -2.84
N GLU A 432 0.18 19.77 -2.76
CA GLU A 432 1.53 19.20 -2.64
C GLU A 432 2.39 19.53 -3.87
N HIS A 433 1.85 19.41 -5.09
CA HIS A 433 2.55 19.78 -6.33
C HIS A 433 2.95 21.26 -6.34
N GLN A 434 2.03 22.16 -5.97
CA GLN A 434 2.29 23.59 -5.90
C GLN A 434 3.35 23.93 -4.84
N LEU A 435 3.27 23.35 -3.63
CA LEU A 435 4.28 23.54 -2.57
C LEU A 435 5.69 23.10 -2.99
N LEU A 436 5.80 22.11 -3.87
CA LEU A 436 7.07 21.67 -4.44
C LEU A 436 7.51 22.55 -5.61
N SER A 437 6.57 23.05 -6.42
CA SER A 437 6.85 23.71 -7.70
C SER A 437 7.11 25.21 -7.64
N TYR A 438 6.46 25.97 -6.74
CA TYR A 438 6.44 27.45 -6.84
C TYR A 438 7.81 28.14 -6.69
N ILE A 439 8.79 27.45 -6.11
CA ILE A 439 10.18 27.94 -5.94
C ILE A 439 11.08 27.68 -7.15
N TYR A 440 10.57 27.05 -8.21
CA TYR A 440 11.30 26.83 -9.45
C TYR A 440 10.77 27.78 -10.54
N PRO A 441 11.64 28.56 -11.21
CA PRO A 441 11.23 29.37 -12.36
C PRO A 441 10.47 28.56 -13.41
N GLU A 442 9.57 29.23 -14.13
CA GLU A 442 8.79 28.63 -15.21
C GLU A 442 9.66 28.51 -16.49
N ASP A 443 10.42 29.56 -16.81
CA ASP A 443 11.22 29.70 -18.04
C ASP A 443 12.60 29.01 -18.00
N GLN A 444 12.65 27.70 -17.73
CA GLN A 444 13.86 26.89 -17.97
C GLN A 444 13.58 25.63 -18.80
N GLU A 445 13.04 25.85 -20.01
CA GLU A 445 13.31 24.93 -21.11
C GLU A 445 14.81 24.93 -21.46
N THR A 446 15.37 23.75 -21.69
CA THR A 446 16.75 23.46 -22.15
C THR A 446 17.91 23.61 -21.13
N THR A 447 18.43 22.44 -20.74
CA THR A 447 19.88 22.13 -20.80
C THR A 447 20.85 22.90 -19.88
N SER A 448 20.67 22.84 -18.56
CA SER A 448 21.83 22.83 -17.64
C SER A 448 21.52 22.10 -16.31
N THR A 449 22.54 21.50 -15.70
CA THR A 449 22.40 20.55 -14.56
C THR A 449 22.18 21.23 -13.20
N SER A 450 21.62 22.44 -13.19
CA SER A 450 21.38 23.24 -11.98
C SER A 450 20.10 24.06 -12.17
N GLN A 451 18.96 23.47 -11.83
CA GLN A 451 17.71 24.22 -11.69
C GLN A 451 17.85 25.19 -10.51
N LEU A 452 18.10 26.46 -10.81
CA LEU A 452 18.26 27.51 -9.81
C LEU A 452 16.90 27.79 -9.17
N THR A 453 16.75 27.38 -7.91
CA THR A 453 15.59 27.70 -7.09
C THR A 453 15.62 29.18 -6.71
N ILE A 454 14.44 29.79 -6.63
CA ILE A 454 14.26 31.12 -6.03
C ILE A 454 14.75 31.06 -4.58
N ASP A 455 15.57 32.02 -4.16
CA ASP A 455 15.99 32.16 -2.77
C ASP A 455 14.78 32.63 -1.94
N ILE A 456 14.36 31.81 -0.97
CA ILE A 456 13.21 32.08 -0.11
C ILE A 456 13.65 32.24 1.33
N HIS A 457 12.96 33.11 2.06
CA HIS A 457 13.28 33.40 3.45
C HIS A 457 13.27 32.10 4.30
N PRO A 458 14.22 31.87 5.23
CA PRO A 458 14.31 30.59 5.95
C PRO A 458 13.04 30.19 6.73
N LEU A 459 12.24 31.16 7.17
CA LEU A 459 10.93 30.88 7.79
C LEU A 459 9.89 30.40 6.76
N GLU A 460 9.94 30.90 5.53
CA GLU A 460 9.12 30.42 4.41
C GLU A 460 9.52 28.99 4.03
N ALA A 461 10.83 28.69 4.02
CA ALA A 461 11.32 27.33 3.79
C ALA A 461 10.82 26.34 4.86
N VAL A 462 10.88 26.72 6.15
CA VAL A 462 10.28 25.94 7.25
C VAL A 462 8.77 25.76 7.04
N THR A 463 8.05 26.83 6.70
CA THR A 463 6.60 26.79 6.46
C THR A 463 6.24 25.83 5.34
N ARG A 464 6.90 25.95 4.18
CA ARG A 464 6.69 25.12 2.98
C ARG A 464 6.92 23.64 3.28
N VAL A 465 8.05 23.32 3.90
CA VAL A 465 8.44 21.92 4.16
C VAL A 465 7.55 21.28 5.22
N ALA A 466 7.20 22.03 6.28
CA ALA A 466 6.24 21.56 7.27
C ALA A 466 4.81 21.44 6.68
N ALA A 467 4.41 22.27 5.72
CA ALA A 467 3.13 22.14 5.01
C ALA A 467 3.06 20.90 4.10
N ILE A 468 4.15 20.52 3.44
CA ILE A 468 4.25 19.24 2.69
C ILE A 468 4.14 18.06 3.69
N GLY A 469 4.89 18.12 4.79
CA GLY A 469 4.81 17.12 5.87
C GLY A 469 3.44 17.06 6.55
N PHE A 470 2.69 18.16 6.54
CA PHE A 470 1.32 18.28 7.04
C PHE A 470 0.31 17.59 6.11
N LEU A 471 0.33 17.89 4.81
CA LEU A 471 -0.60 17.30 3.83
C LEU A 471 -0.50 15.77 3.73
N ASN A 472 0.66 15.19 3.99
CA ASN A 472 0.85 13.73 4.11
C ASN A 472 0.04 13.06 5.25
N ASN A 473 -0.62 13.82 6.14
CA ASN A 473 -1.53 13.28 7.15
C ASN A 473 -3.00 13.26 6.69
N PHE A 474 -3.30 13.70 5.46
CA PHE A 474 -4.66 13.85 4.92
C PHE A 474 -4.84 13.01 3.66
N LEU A 475 -5.97 12.27 3.60
CA LEU A 475 -6.50 11.53 2.45
C LEU A 475 -5.65 10.34 1.97
N ILE A 476 -4.36 10.54 1.67
CA ILE A 476 -3.38 9.51 1.28
C ILE A 476 -2.21 9.59 2.27
N VAL A 477 -2.28 8.78 3.32
CA VAL A 477 -1.43 8.88 4.51
C VAL A 477 -0.25 7.93 4.46
N SER A 478 0.95 8.45 4.66
CA SER A 478 2.18 7.66 4.82
C SER A 478 2.65 7.69 6.28
N PRO A 479 2.69 6.55 7.02
CA PRO A 479 3.03 6.53 8.44
C PRO A 479 4.42 7.12 8.77
N PRO A 480 4.66 7.66 9.99
CA PRO A 480 5.95 8.24 10.39
C PRO A 480 7.17 7.34 10.22
N SER A 481 7.00 6.01 10.26
CA SER A 481 8.08 5.03 10.04
C SER A 481 8.29 4.65 8.57
N SER A 482 7.34 4.95 7.67
CA SER A 482 7.48 4.76 6.20
C SER A 482 8.62 5.58 5.62
N GLY A 483 9.26 5.12 4.54
CA GLY A 483 10.39 5.80 3.90
C GLY A 483 10.10 7.26 3.53
N LEU A 484 8.93 7.53 2.95
CA LEU A 484 8.42 8.87 2.72
C LEU A 484 8.24 9.66 4.03
N GLY A 485 7.62 9.06 5.05
CA GLY A 485 7.52 9.67 6.38
C GLY A 485 8.89 10.05 6.98
N ARG A 486 9.88 9.15 6.92
CA ARG A 486 11.26 9.39 7.39
C ARG A 486 11.94 10.53 6.63
N ALA A 487 11.76 10.59 5.31
CA ALA A 487 12.28 11.68 4.49
C ALA A 487 11.63 13.02 4.83
N LEU A 488 10.30 13.08 4.94
CA LEU A 488 9.57 14.29 5.36
C LEU A 488 10.03 14.78 6.74
N THR A 489 10.26 13.89 7.71
CA THR A 489 10.89 14.29 8.99
C THR A 489 12.25 14.95 8.77
N SER A 490 13.13 14.32 7.97
CA SER A 490 14.49 14.78 7.71
C SER A 490 14.53 16.12 6.95
N HIS A 491 13.53 16.38 6.10
CA HIS A 491 13.36 17.66 5.41
C HIS A 491 12.96 18.76 6.40
N ILE A 492 12.02 18.49 7.33
CA ILE A 492 11.66 19.46 8.38
C ILE A 492 12.87 19.75 9.29
N VAL A 493 13.64 18.72 9.70
CA VAL A 493 14.93 18.90 10.41
C VAL A 493 15.83 19.88 9.64
N SER A 494 16.10 19.59 8.36
CA SER A 494 16.99 20.39 7.52
C SER A 494 16.52 21.84 7.36
N ALA A 495 15.22 22.07 7.17
CA ALA A 495 14.66 23.41 7.08
C ALA A 495 14.79 24.19 8.40
N VAL A 496 14.56 23.51 9.53
CA VAL A 496 14.67 24.08 10.89
C VAL A 496 16.12 24.38 11.28
N GLU A 497 17.12 23.61 10.81
CA GLU A 497 18.54 23.93 11.03
C GLU A 497 19.02 25.12 10.20
N ASN A 498 18.51 25.26 8.98
CA ASN A 498 18.77 26.42 8.12
C ASN A 498 18.12 27.70 8.68
N CYS A 499 16.93 27.59 9.29
CA CYS A 499 16.26 28.67 10.02
C CYS A 499 16.86 28.88 11.42
N LYS A 500 18.13 29.32 11.47
CA LYS A 500 18.94 29.47 12.69
C LYS A 500 18.21 30.30 13.77
N LEU A 501 18.28 29.83 15.02
CA LEU A 501 17.69 30.52 16.18
C LEU A 501 18.17 31.98 16.34
N SER A 502 19.40 32.29 15.94
CA SER A 502 19.93 33.66 15.94
C SER A 502 19.18 34.60 14.98
N LEU A 503 18.64 34.07 13.87
CA LEU A 503 17.81 34.83 12.93
C LEU A 503 16.40 35.02 13.50
N LEU A 504 15.79 33.98 14.07
CA LEU A 504 14.48 34.06 14.74
C LEU A 504 14.48 35.09 15.89
N LEU A 505 15.57 35.16 16.65
CA LEU A 505 15.74 36.15 17.73
C LEU A 505 15.83 37.62 17.24
N THR A 506 15.99 37.86 15.93
CA THR A 506 15.88 39.21 15.34
C THR A 506 14.48 39.53 14.80
N MET A 507 13.55 38.56 14.81
CA MET A 507 12.18 38.72 14.31
C MET A 507 11.20 39.08 15.43
N PRO A 508 10.03 39.67 15.09
CA PRO A 508 8.88 39.76 15.99
C PRO A 508 8.46 38.39 16.55
N LYS A 509 7.96 38.34 17.79
CA LYS A 509 7.71 37.11 18.56
C LYS A 509 6.66 36.19 17.94
N GLU A 510 5.78 36.74 17.12
CA GLU A 510 4.69 36.08 16.42
C GLU A 510 5.23 34.94 15.54
N ASN A 511 6.42 35.13 14.95
CA ASN A 511 7.12 34.15 14.12
C ASN A 511 7.54 32.88 14.86
N PHE A 512 7.69 32.93 16.19
CA PHE A 512 7.95 31.74 17.00
C PHE A 512 6.73 30.82 17.10
N GLY A 513 5.51 31.34 16.89
CA GLY A 513 4.30 30.51 16.75
C GLY A 513 4.40 29.60 15.52
N LEU A 514 4.77 30.17 14.36
CA LEU A 514 4.98 29.41 13.12
C LEU A 514 6.09 28.36 13.30
N PHE A 515 7.21 28.77 13.89
CA PHE A 515 8.34 27.88 14.11
C PHE A 515 7.99 26.73 15.09
N ALA A 516 7.23 27.02 16.16
CA ALA A 516 6.71 26.00 17.07
C ALA A 516 5.72 25.04 16.38
N TRP A 517 4.85 25.53 15.50
CA TRP A 517 3.95 24.69 14.69
C TRP A 517 4.75 23.68 13.84
N ALA A 518 5.82 24.13 13.18
CA ALA A 518 6.71 23.23 12.43
C ALA A 518 7.45 22.22 13.32
N LEU A 519 7.84 22.60 14.54
CA LEU A 519 8.45 21.69 15.52
C LEU A 519 7.47 20.63 16.05
N PHE A 520 6.21 21.00 16.32
CA PHE A 520 5.14 20.04 16.66
C PHE A 520 4.90 19.05 15.52
N MET A 521 4.83 19.54 14.27
CA MET A 521 4.69 18.68 13.09
C MET A 521 5.87 17.71 12.93
N GLY A 522 7.10 18.16 13.19
CA GLY A 522 8.27 17.29 13.21
C GLY A 522 8.25 16.23 14.33
N ALA A 523 7.86 16.61 15.56
CA ALA A 523 7.75 15.71 16.70
C ALA A 523 6.63 14.66 16.56
N GLN A 524 5.51 15.02 15.94
CA GLN A 524 4.44 14.10 15.52
C GLN A 524 4.95 13.17 14.40
N GLY A 525 5.58 13.74 13.36
CA GLY A 525 6.19 13.02 12.24
C GLY A 525 7.42 12.18 12.61
N SER A 526 7.79 12.12 13.88
CA SER A 526 8.87 11.29 14.44
C SER A 526 8.44 10.50 15.68
N ALA A 527 7.13 10.37 15.95
CA ALA A 527 6.61 9.52 17.02
C ALA A 527 7.26 8.11 16.98
N GLY A 528 7.76 7.64 18.12
CA GLY A 528 8.49 6.38 18.26
C GLY A 528 9.95 6.37 17.79
N ARG A 529 10.45 7.44 17.16
CA ARG A 529 11.76 7.48 16.48
C ARG A 529 12.79 8.38 17.17
N ALA A 530 14.06 8.08 16.93
CA ALA A 530 15.22 8.78 17.51
C ALA A 530 15.33 10.28 17.15
N ASP A 531 14.58 10.74 16.13
CA ASP A 531 14.56 12.14 15.70
C ASP A 531 13.62 13.00 16.58
N ARG A 532 12.70 12.41 17.35
CA ARG A 532 11.72 13.17 18.16
C ARG A 532 12.34 14.02 19.26
N PRO A 533 13.30 13.54 20.08
CA PRO A 533 13.92 14.36 21.12
C PRO A 533 14.56 15.65 20.58
N TRP A 534 15.07 15.63 19.34
CA TRP A 534 15.65 16.79 18.68
C TRP A 534 14.63 17.92 18.44
N PHE A 535 13.38 17.57 18.09
CA PHE A 535 12.27 18.51 17.95
C PHE A 535 11.76 18.99 19.30
N VAL A 536 11.57 18.06 20.23
CA VAL A 536 11.08 18.30 21.60
C VAL A 536 12.00 19.29 22.33
N GLU A 537 13.31 19.09 22.26
CA GLU A 537 14.33 20.01 22.80
C GLU A 537 14.22 21.44 22.21
N ARG A 538 13.97 21.55 20.90
CA ARG A 538 13.82 22.86 20.22
C ARG A 538 12.51 23.55 20.59
N LEU A 539 11.43 22.80 20.71
CA LEU A 539 10.14 23.32 21.19
C LEU A 539 10.26 23.83 22.62
N ALA A 540 10.98 23.08 23.46
CA ALA A 540 11.31 23.48 24.84
C ALA A 540 12.08 24.82 24.85
N ARG A 541 13.11 24.99 24.01
CA ARG A 541 13.86 26.24 23.88
C ARG A 541 12.98 27.42 23.43
N VAL A 542 12.07 27.19 22.47
CA VAL A 542 11.10 28.20 22.00
C VAL A 542 10.17 28.63 23.15
N ALA A 543 9.65 27.68 23.92
CA ALA A 543 8.78 27.95 25.06
C ALA A 543 9.42 28.92 26.07
N MET A 544 10.71 28.73 26.40
CA MET A 544 11.43 29.64 27.30
C MET A 544 11.53 31.07 26.75
N ILE A 545 11.85 31.23 25.45
CA ILE A 545 11.99 32.54 24.79
C ILE A 545 10.65 33.28 24.72
N CYS A 546 9.59 32.54 24.39
CA CYS A 546 8.22 33.05 24.34
C CYS A 546 7.60 33.25 25.73
N LYS A 547 8.18 32.65 26.77
CA LYS A 547 7.65 32.54 28.15
C LYS A 547 6.29 31.82 28.21
N TRP A 548 6.11 30.79 27.39
CA TRP A 548 4.95 29.91 27.48
C TRP A 548 5.10 28.96 28.68
N GLN A 549 4.11 28.97 29.57
CA GLN A 549 4.12 28.25 30.84
C GLN A 549 3.05 27.15 30.92
N THR A 550 2.00 27.21 30.11
CA THR A 550 0.90 26.22 30.13
C THR A 550 0.48 25.81 28.73
N TRP A 551 -0.02 24.57 28.62
CA TRP A 551 -0.60 24.06 27.37
C TRP A 551 -1.71 24.98 26.83
N ASP A 552 -2.51 25.60 27.69
CA ASP A 552 -3.59 26.50 27.25
C ASP A 552 -3.08 27.80 26.60
N GLN A 553 -1.85 28.23 26.88
CA GLN A 553 -1.22 29.35 26.17
C GLN A 553 -0.76 28.89 24.79
N VAL A 554 -0.08 27.74 24.72
CA VAL A 554 0.45 27.16 23.48
C VAL A 554 -0.68 26.79 22.53
N SER A 555 -1.70 26.07 23.00
CA SER A 555 -2.87 25.68 22.20
C SER A 555 -3.68 26.90 21.70
N ARG A 556 -3.58 28.06 22.35
CA ARG A 556 -4.13 29.32 21.82
C ARG A 556 -3.29 29.82 20.64
N VAL A 557 -1.98 29.99 20.80
CA VAL A 557 -1.08 30.40 19.71
C VAL A 557 -1.10 29.42 18.54
N MET A 558 -1.22 28.11 18.79
CA MET A 558 -1.30 27.11 17.72
C MET A 558 -2.60 27.22 16.91
N SER A 559 -3.69 27.73 17.48
CA SER A 559 -4.98 27.87 16.76
C SER A 559 -4.91 28.89 15.62
N ASP A 560 -3.95 29.82 15.67
CA ASP A 560 -3.63 30.72 14.56
C ASP A 560 -2.90 30.03 13.38
N TYR A 561 -2.47 28.77 13.54
CA TYR A 561 -1.79 27.96 12.54
C TYR A 561 -2.62 26.72 12.20
N PHE A 562 -2.07 25.74 11.46
CA PHE A 562 -2.80 24.51 11.13
C PHE A 562 -2.78 23.52 12.28
N TYR A 563 -3.54 23.82 13.31
CA TYR A 563 -3.76 22.98 14.48
C TYR A 563 -5.26 22.87 14.75
N VAL A 564 -5.77 21.64 14.75
CA VAL A 564 -7.16 21.36 15.06
C VAL A 564 -7.18 20.63 16.41
N PRO A 565 -7.75 21.22 17.49
CA PRO A 565 -7.73 20.61 18.82
C PRO A 565 -8.29 19.17 18.86
N ALA A 566 -9.31 18.88 18.04
CA ALA A 566 -9.92 17.55 17.94
C ALA A 566 -9.03 16.49 17.26
N LEU A 567 -8.11 16.91 16.38
CA LEU A 567 -7.19 16.01 15.65
C LEU A 567 -5.85 15.87 16.39
N HIS A 568 -5.27 17.01 16.78
CA HIS A 568 -3.87 17.11 17.19
C HIS A 568 -3.72 17.31 18.71
N GLY A 569 -4.76 17.78 19.40
CA GLY A 569 -4.66 18.30 20.77
C GLY A 569 -4.20 17.30 21.84
N LEU A 570 -4.39 15.99 21.63
CA LEU A 570 -3.88 14.95 22.53
C LEU A 570 -2.38 14.69 22.31
N GLU A 571 -1.96 14.49 21.06
CA GLU A 571 -0.55 14.21 20.73
C GLU A 571 0.33 15.44 20.95
N TRP A 572 -0.13 16.63 20.56
CA TRP A 572 0.65 17.86 20.74
C TRP A 572 0.75 18.26 22.20
N ARG A 573 -0.28 17.96 23.01
CA ARG A 573 -0.17 18.07 24.46
C ARG A 573 0.88 17.10 25.01
N PHE A 574 0.93 15.85 24.53
CA PHE A 574 1.96 14.90 24.96
C PHE A 574 3.37 15.37 24.54
N ILE A 575 3.56 15.88 23.31
CA ILE A 575 4.80 16.51 22.85
C ILE A 575 5.19 17.71 23.74
N TRP A 576 4.23 18.52 24.16
CA TRP A 576 4.45 19.66 25.05
C TRP A 576 4.82 19.23 26.48
N ASP A 577 4.08 18.29 27.05
CA ASP A 577 4.31 17.77 28.39
C ASP A 577 5.69 17.05 28.46
N GLU A 578 6.11 16.38 27.37
CA GLU A 578 7.46 15.82 27.15
C GLU A 578 8.54 16.93 27.12
N ALA A 579 8.31 18.00 26.35
CA ALA A 579 9.22 19.15 26.25
C ALA A 579 9.41 19.89 27.57
N MET A 580 8.36 19.99 28.39
CA MET A 580 8.41 20.66 29.70
C MET A 580 9.02 19.74 30.78
N ALA A 581 8.75 18.43 30.74
CA ALA A 581 9.35 17.47 31.68
C ALA A 581 10.89 17.46 31.60
N GLY A 582 11.45 17.62 30.40
CA GLY A 582 12.90 17.71 30.18
C GLY A 582 13.61 18.86 30.94
N TYR A 583 12.89 19.90 31.37
CA TYR A 583 13.47 21.01 32.14
C TYR A 583 13.46 20.81 33.66
N VAL A 584 12.66 19.88 34.19
CA VAL A 584 12.45 19.74 35.65
C VAL A 584 13.69 19.19 36.37
N VAL A 585 14.67 18.66 35.64
CA VAL A 585 15.87 17.99 36.19
C VAL A 585 17.04 18.96 36.45
N SER A 586 16.97 20.22 36.00
CA SER A 586 18.07 21.20 36.12
C SER A 586 17.93 22.17 37.31
N ALA A 587 17.44 21.69 38.46
CA ALA A 587 17.24 22.50 39.67
C ALA A 587 18.13 22.10 40.88
N ASP A 588 18.64 20.87 40.92
CA ASP A 588 19.36 20.28 42.07
C ASP A 588 20.90 20.16 41.86
N GLU A 589 21.49 21.08 41.09
CA GLU A 589 22.94 21.36 41.19
C GLU A 589 23.12 22.77 41.77
N SER A 590 23.35 22.83 43.09
CA SER A 590 23.56 24.04 43.91
C SER A 590 24.86 23.95 44.71
#